data_AF-A0A1H8MRN5-F1
#
_entry.id   AF-A0A1H8MRN5-F1
#
_cell.length_a   1.000
_cell.length_b   1.000
_cell.length_c   1.000
_cell.angle_alpha   90.00
_cell.angle_beta   90.00
_cell.angle_gamma   90.00
#
_symmetry.space_group_name_H-M   'P 1'
#
loop_
_entity.id
_entity.type
_entity.pdbx_description
1 polymer ?
#
loop_
_entity_poly.entity_id
_entity_poly.type
_entity_poly.pdbx_seq_one_letter_code
_entity_poly.pdbx_strand_id
1 'polypeptide(L)'
;MNSELPKRYAKGGRPKGDPADLRAVTIGVRVSAAEYALLRERAASMQMKPAQWLRAAALSRRLPPPPVAAINREQYAELARLAANLNQLTRLANEGERVNVATVLLEQLLAETQCLRLILLGVKDSVDDR
;
A
#
# COMPACT_ATOMS: atom_id res chain seq x y z
N MET A 1 -8.19 65.99 2.81
CA MET A 1 -7.40 65.75 1.58
C MET A 1 -6.82 64.35 1.66
N ASN A 2 -7.56 63.33 1.22
CA ASN A 2 -7.04 61.96 1.12
C ASN A 2 -7.00 61.62 -0.37
N SER A 3 -5.81 61.69 -0.96
CA SER A 3 -5.56 61.36 -2.36
C SER A 3 -5.22 59.87 -2.47
N GLU A 4 -6.22 59.04 -2.73
CA GLU A 4 -5.99 57.66 -3.17
C GLU A 4 -5.61 57.66 -4.66
N LEU A 5 -4.37 57.27 -4.97
CA LEU A 5 -3.87 57.17 -6.33
C LEU A 5 -4.42 55.90 -7.03
N PRO A 6 -4.76 55.97 -8.33
CA PRO A 6 -5.43 54.87 -9.02
C PRO A 6 -4.50 53.67 -9.26
N LYS A 7 -5.02 52.47 -8.95
CA LYS A 7 -4.33 51.18 -9.08
C LYS A 7 -4.17 50.80 -10.55
N ARG A 8 -2.93 50.81 -11.06
CA ARG A 8 -2.61 50.42 -12.44
C ARG A 8 -2.67 48.90 -12.59
N TYR A 9 -3.58 48.39 -13.42
CA TYR A 9 -3.61 46.98 -13.81
C TYR A 9 -2.58 46.74 -14.93
N ALA A 10 -1.60 45.87 -14.69
CA ALA A 10 -0.64 45.46 -15.69
C ALA A 10 -1.31 44.56 -16.75
N LYS A 11 -1.01 44.79 -18.03
CA LYS A 11 -1.50 44.00 -19.17
C LYS A 11 -1.17 42.51 -18.99
N GLY A 12 -2.23 41.71 -18.87
CA GLY A 12 -2.32 40.25 -19.04
C GLY A 12 -1.01 39.45 -19.06
N GLY A 13 -0.55 39.03 -17.89
CA GLY A 13 0.29 37.84 -17.76
C GLY A 13 -0.54 36.55 -17.83
N ARG A 14 0.11 35.40 -18.07
CA ARG A 14 -0.53 34.08 -17.94
C ARG A 14 -1.23 34.01 -16.57
N PRO A 15 -2.51 33.60 -16.49
CA PRO A 15 -3.23 33.50 -15.23
C PRO A 15 -2.40 32.68 -14.25
N LYS A 16 -2.30 33.15 -12.99
CA LYS A 16 -1.63 32.40 -11.93
C LYS A 16 -2.33 31.04 -11.84
N GLY A 17 -1.57 29.96 -12.04
CA GLY A 17 -2.07 28.61 -11.82
C GLY A 17 -2.45 28.41 -10.34
N ASP A 18 -3.18 27.34 -10.06
CA ASP A 18 -3.59 26.99 -8.71
C ASP A 18 -2.36 26.97 -7.77
N PRO A 19 -2.36 27.72 -6.65
CA PRO A 19 -1.27 27.68 -5.68
C PRO A 19 -0.97 26.27 -5.16
N ALA A 20 -1.92 25.33 -5.18
CA ALA A 20 -1.71 23.93 -4.79
C ALA A 20 -0.80 23.16 -5.77
N ASP A 21 -0.79 23.54 -7.05
CA ASP A 21 0.04 22.92 -8.08
C ASP A 21 1.45 23.53 -8.17
N LEU A 22 1.68 24.63 -7.45
CA LEU A 22 2.98 25.29 -7.41
C LEU A 22 3.95 24.46 -6.57
N ARG A 23 5.07 24.08 -7.21
CA ARG A 23 6.18 23.37 -6.58
C ARG A 23 6.98 24.34 -5.71
N ALA A 24 6.45 24.68 -4.54
CA ALA A 24 7.05 25.67 -3.63
C ALA A 24 8.17 25.09 -2.74
N VAL A 25 8.17 23.79 -2.48
CA VAL A 25 9.12 23.13 -1.58
C VAL A 25 10.27 22.49 -2.36
N THR A 26 11.51 22.72 -1.91
CA THR A 26 12.73 22.13 -2.49
C THR A 26 13.36 21.13 -1.51
N ILE A 27 13.69 19.94 -2.01
CA ILE A 27 14.41 18.90 -1.25
C ILE A 27 15.88 18.92 -1.67
N GLY A 28 16.78 19.31 -0.76
CA GLY A 28 18.23 19.34 -1.01
C GLY A 28 18.86 17.96 -0.78
N VAL A 29 19.04 17.17 -1.83
CA VAL A 29 19.68 15.85 -1.76
C VAL A 29 21.19 16.01 -2.04
N ARG A 30 22.02 15.64 -1.07
CA ARG A 30 23.49 15.58 -1.25
C ARG A 30 23.86 14.26 -1.92
N VAL A 31 24.66 14.33 -2.96
CA VAL A 31 25.17 13.19 -3.71
C VAL A 31 26.67 13.33 -3.91
N SER A 32 27.37 12.20 -3.91
CA SER A 32 28.76 12.13 -4.32
C SER A 32 28.91 12.33 -5.85
N ALA A 33 30.13 12.59 -6.31
CA ALA A 33 30.41 12.76 -7.74
C ALA A 33 30.04 11.52 -8.57
N ALA A 34 30.27 10.31 -8.02
CA ALA A 34 29.93 9.05 -8.68
C ALA A 34 28.40 8.85 -8.80
N GLU A 35 27.66 9.14 -7.72
CA GLU A 35 26.20 9.07 -7.73
C GLU A 35 25.60 10.11 -8.69
N TYR A 36 26.17 11.31 -8.77
CA TYR A 36 25.73 12.32 -9.71
C TYR A 36 25.93 11.88 -11.18
N ALA A 37 27.07 11.26 -11.50
CA ALA A 37 27.33 10.73 -12.84
C ALA A 37 26.29 9.66 -13.23
N LEU A 38 26.01 8.73 -12.31
CA LEU A 38 25.00 7.68 -12.50
C LEU A 38 23.59 8.26 -12.68
N LEU A 39 23.22 9.27 -11.88
CA LEU A 39 21.93 9.96 -12.02
C LEU A 39 21.82 10.68 -13.36
N ARG A 40 22.91 11.30 -13.83
CA ARG A 40 22.96 11.97 -15.12
C ARG A 40 22.83 10.98 -16.28
N GLU A 41 23.49 9.85 -16.22
CA GLU A 41 23.38 8.79 -17.23
C GLU A 41 21.95 8.25 -17.33
N ARG A 42 21.32 7.93 -16.18
CA ARG A 42 19.93 7.46 -16.12
C ARG A 42 18.91 8.51 -16.57
N ALA A 43 19.19 9.78 -16.32
CA ALA A 43 18.33 10.86 -16.78
C ALA A 43 18.50 11.10 -18.29
N ALA A 44 19.73 10.96 -18.82
CA ALA A 44 20.04 11.09 -20.24
C ALA A 44 19.36 10.01 -21.09
N SER A 45 19.31 8.76 -20.61
CA SER A 45 18.60 7.68 -21.31
C SER A 45 17.09 7.95 -21.48
N MET A 46 16.51 8.79 -20.61
CA MET A 46 15.11 9.21 -20.67
C MET A 46 14.93 10.67 -21.13
N GLN A 47 15.98 11.29 -21.69
CA GLN A 47 15.99 12.67 -22.19
C GLN A 47 15.44 13.72 -21.21
N MET A 48 15.73 13.55 -19.92
CA MET A 48 15.24 14.43 -18.86
C MET A 48 16.36 14.94 -17.96
N LYS A 49 16.07 15.99 -17.19
CA LYS A 49 17.03 16.56 -16.23
C LYS A 49 17.21 15.62 -15.02
N PRO A 50 18.41 15.52 -14.42
CA PRO A 50 18.65 14.64 -13.26
C PRO A 50 17.66 14.86 -12.11
N ALA A 51 17.32 16.10 -11.79
CA ALA A 51 16.35 16.42 -10.74
C ALA A 51 14.90 16.00 -11.10
N GLN A 52 14.52 16.10 -12.37
CA GLN A 52 13.21 15.67 -12.86
C GLN A 52 13.13 14.14 -12.84
N TRP A 53 14.20 13.47 -13.26
CA TRP A 53 14.32 12.02 -13.20
C TRP A 53 14.26 11.51 -11.77
N LEU A 54 15.02 12.11 -10.85
CA LEU A 54 15.01 11.74 -9.44
C LEU A 54 13.62 11.87 -8.81
N ARG A 55 12.90 12.95 -9.12
CA ARG A 55 11.51 13.14 -8.70
C ARG A 55 10.60 12.06 -9.27
N ALA A 56 10.66 11.82 -10.58
CA ALA A 56 9.85 10.81 -11.23
C ALA A 56 10.14 9.44 -10.62
N ALA A 57 11.40 9.05 -10.46
CA ALA A 57 11.81 7.80 -9.85
C ALA A 57 11.35 7.68 -8.39
N ALA A 58 11.47 8.74 -7.57
CA ALA A 58 11.05 8.72 -6.17
C ALA A 58 9.54 8.63 -5.98
N LEU A 59 8.75 9.25 -6.88
CA LEU A 59 7.29 9.26 -6.80
C LEU A 59 6.63 8.08 -7.53
N SER A 60 7.26 7.54 -8.57
CA SER A 60 6.72 6.43 -9.37
C SER A 60 7.15 5.05 -8.89
N ARG A 61 8.31 4.95 -8.25
CA ARG A 61 8.80 3.66 -7.75
C ARG A 61 8.11 3.36 -6.43
N ARG A 62 7.29 2.31 -6.40
CA ARG A 62 6.90 1.69 -5.13
C ARG A 62 8.21 1.32 -4.41
N LEU A 63 8.44 1.95 -3.25
CA LEU A 63 9.42 1.45 -2.28
C LEU A 63 9.17 -0.06 -2.08
N PRO A 64 10.22 -0.88 -1.84
CA PRO A 64 10.00 -2.27 -1.47
C PRO A 64 8.94 -2.31 -0.37
N PRO A 65 7.90 -3.15 -0.50
CA PRO A 65 6.80 -3.14 0.43
C PRO A 65 7.38 -3.26 1.84
N PRO A 66 6.90 -2.44 2.80
CA PRO A 66 7.39 -2.52 4.16
C PRO A 66 7.27 -3.98 4.63
N PRO A 67 8.24 -4.49 5.40
CA PRO A 67 8.21 -5.87 5.87
C PRO A 67 6.84 -6.14 6.50
N VAL A 68 6.21 -7.24 6.07
CA VAL A 68 4.85 -7.60 6.47
C VAL A 68 4.72 -7.43 7.98
N ALA A 69 3.74 -6.63 8.40
CA ALA A 69 3.50 -6.29 9.80
C ALA A 69 3.48 -7.56 10.65
N ALA A 70 4.09 -7.53 11.84
CA ALA A 70 4.29 -8.71 12.68
C ALA A 70 2.98 -9.46 12.95
N ILE A 71 1.86 -8.74 13.09
CA ILE A 71 0.51 -9.29 13.28
C ILE A 71 0.10 -10.26 12.17
N ASN A 72 0.47 -9.96 10.92
CA ASN A 72 0.13 -10.82 9.79
C ASN A 72 0.96 -12.10 9.83
N ARG A 73 2.19 -12.08 10.36
CA ARG A 73 3.07 -13.27 10.37
C ARG A 73 2.52 -14.36 11.28
N GLU A 74 2.03 -13.98 12.45
CA GLU A 74 1.39 -14.91 13.39
C GLU A 74 0.11 -15.48 12.79
N GLN A 75 -0.72 -14.64 12.18
CA GLN A 75 -1.95 -15.06 11.52
C GLN A 75 -1.69 -16.00 10.31
N TYR A 76 -0.65 -15.74 9.52
CA TYR A 76 -0.26 -16.62 8.42
C TYR A 76 0.29 -17.97 8.92
N ALA A 77 0.99 -17.99 10.06
CA ALA A 77 1.46 -19.23 10.67
C ALA A 77 0.29 -20.10 11.17
N GLU A 78 -0.73 -19.49 11.79
CA GLU A 78 -1.97 -20.19 12.17
C GLU A 78 -2.69 -20.77 10.94
N LEU A 79 -2.83 -19.97 9.89
CA LEU A 79 -3.49 -20.38 8.65
C LEU A 79 -2.74 -21.54 7.96
N ALA A 80 -1.41 -21.50 7.95
CA ALA A 80 -0.59 -22.57 7.39
C ALA A 80 -0.79 -23.90 8.15
N ARG A 81 -0.88 -23.85 9.49
CA ARG A 81 -1.17 -25.05 10.30
C ARG A 81 -2.55 -25.63 10.01
N LEU A 82 -3.57 -24.78 9.92
CA LEU A 82 -4.93 -25.21 9.56
C LEU A 82 -4.97 -25.84 8.17
N ALA A 83 -4.32 -25.23 7.19
CA ALA A 83 -4.25 -25.76 5.82
C ALA A 83 -3.53 -27.12 5.78
N ALA A 84 -2.46 -27.29 6.56
CA ALA A 84 -1.75 -28.56 6.66
C ALA A 84 -2.65 -29.67 7.26
N ASN A 85 -3.39 -29.36 8.33
CA ASN A 85 -4.33 -30.30 8.96
C ASN A 85 -5.45 -30.69 7.98
N LEU A 86 -5.99 -29.71 7.23
CA LEU A 86 -7.00 -29.98 6.21
C LEU A 86 -6.45 -30.90 5.11
N ASN A 87 -5.23 -30.65 4.64
CA ASN A 87 -4.60 -31.47 3.61
C ASN A 87 -4.34 -32.91 4.09
N GLN A 88 -4.03 -33.10 5.38
CA GLN A 88 -3.93 -34.42 5.99
C GLN A 88 -5.28 -35.14 6.04
N LEU A 89 -6.36 -34.46 6.41
CA LEU A 89 -7.71 -35.02 6.40
C LEU A 89 -8.17 -35.39 4.98
N THR A 90 -7.91 -34.53 4.00
CA THR A 90 -8.21 -34.79 2.60
C THR A 90 -7.42 -35.98 2.07
N ARG A 91 -6.14 -36.10 2.43
CA ARG A 91 -5.30 -37.26 2.07
C ARG A 91 -5.89 -38.55 2.66
N LEU A 92 -6.23 -38.57 3.95
CA LEU A 92 -6.83 -39.73 4.61
C LEU A 92 -8.18 -40.13 4.00
N ALA A 93 -9.01 -39.16 3.65
CA ALA A 93 -10.28 -39.41 2.98
C ALA A 93 -10.09 -39.97 1.55
N ASN A 94 -9.08 -39.49 0.82
CA ASN A 94 -8.78 -39.97 -0.54
C ASN A 94 -8.09 -41.34 -0.56
N GLU A 95 -7.40 -41.73 0.51
CA GLU A 95 -6.78 -43.06 0.68
C GLU A 95 -7.81 -44.17 0.94
N GLY A 96 -9.11 -43.85 1.04
CA GLY A 96 -10.19 -44.83 1.08
C GLY A 96 -10.46 -45.43 2.46
N GLU A 97 -9.79 -44.96 3.51
CA GLU A 97 -10.28 -45.20 4.87
C GLU A 97 -11.59 -44.44 5.07
N ARG A 98 -12.63 -45.13 5.54
CA ARG A 98 -13.86 -44.46 5.98
C ARG A 98 -13.53 -43.64 7.22
N VAL A 99 -13.12 -42.40 7.02
CA VAL A 99 -12.92 -41.44 8.09
C VAL A 99 -14.30 -41.14 8.68
N ASN A 100 -14.65 -41.86 9.75
CA ASN A 100 -15.89 -41.64 10.48
C ASN A 100 -15.70 -40.41 11.37
N VAL A 101 -15.82 -39.23 10.77
CA VAL A 101 -15.75 -37.96 11.50
C VAL A 101 -17.11 -37.72 12.14
N ALA A 102 -17.13 -37.48 13.46
CA ALA A 102 -18.35 -37.08 14.14
C ALA A 102 -18.89 -35.78 13.51
N THR A 103 -20.11 -35.83 12.98
CA THR A 103 -20.78 -34.69 12.32
C THR A 103 -20.80 -33.44 13.18
N VAL A 104 -20.95 -33.61 14.50
CA VAL A 104 -20.88 -32.53 15.49
C VAL A 104 -19.56 -31.77 15.43
N LEU A 105 -18.44 -32.47 15.22
CA LEU A 105 -17.12 -31.84 15.13
C LEU A 105 -16.96 -31.03 13.84
N LEU A 106 -17.56 -31.50 12.74
CA LEU A 106 -17.57 -30.77 11.45
C LEU A 106 -18.44 -29.53 11.52
N GLU A 107 -19.60 -29.61 12.18
CA GLU A 107 -20.50 -28.46 12.41
C GLU A 107 -19.81 -27.40 13.29
N GLN A 108 -19.11 -27.82 14.34
CA GLN A 108 -18.32 -26.92 15.19
C GLN A 108 -17.19 -26.24 14.42
N LEU A 109 -16.40 -27.01 13.65
CA LEU A 109 -15.31 -26.46 12.86
C LEU A 109 -15.80 -25.49 11.77
N LEU A 110 -16.96 -25.78 11.16
CA LEU A 110 -17.61 -24.88 10.22
C LEU A 110 -18.03 -23.57 10.90
N ALA A 111 -18.61 -23.63 12.10
CA ALA A 111 -19.01 -22.44 12.84
C ALA A 111 -17.80 -21.57 13.24
N GLU A 112 -16.72 -22.19 13.72
CA GLU A 112 -15.49 -21.50 14.10
C GLU A 112 -14.81 -20.83 12.89
N THR A 113 -14.73 -21.52 11.75
CA THR A 113 -14.13 -20.96 10.52
C THR A 113 -14.97 -19.83 9.93
N GLN A 114 -16.30 -19.89 10.03
CA GLN A 114 -17.18 -18.78 9.64
C GLN A 114 -17.01 -17.56 10.55
N CYS A 115 -16.94 -17.77 11.87
CA CYS A 115 -16.65 -16.70 12.83
C CYS A 115 -15.30 -16.05 12.55
N LEU A 116 -14.24 -16.84 12.35
CA LEU A 116 -12.91 -16.33 12.01
C LEU A 116 -12.95 -15.53 10.70
N ARG A 117 -13.67 -16.02 9.69
CA ARG A 117 -13.85 -15.30 8.42
C ARG A 117 -14.52 -13.94 8.61
N LEU A 118 -15.57 -13.85 9.43
CA LEU A 118 -16.26 -12.59 9.70
C LEU A 118 -15.38 -11.59 10.45
N ILE A 119 -14.55 -12.07 11.38
CA ILE A 119 -13.55 -11.26 12.08
C ILE A 119 -12.50 -10.73 11.10
N LEU A 120 -11.95 -11.59 10.25
CA LEU A 120 -10.95 -11.20 9.25
C LEU A 120 -11.49 -10.24 8.18
N LEU A 121 -12.80 -10.31 7.88
CA LEU A 121 -13.49 -9.38 6.98
C LEU A 121 -13.91 -8.07 7.67
N GLY A 122 -13.70 -7.92 8.98
CA GLY A 122 -14.07 -6.71 9.73
C GLY A 122 -15.58 -6.50 9.90
N VAL A 123 -16.39 -7.54 9.69
CA VAL A 123 -17.87 -7.44 9.71
C VAL A 123 -18.41 -7.40 11.16
N LYS A 124 -17.60 -7.78 12.15
CA LYS A 124 -18.03 -7.83 13.56
C LYS A 124 -18.03 -6.48 14.27
N ASP A 125 -17.48 -5.43 13.67
CA ASP A 125 -17.43 -4.08 14.25
C ASP A 125 -18.65 -3.20 13.88
N SER A 126 -19.65 -3.71 13.15
CA SER A 126 -20.78 -2.89 12.66
C SER A 126 -22.12 -3.14 13.37
N VAL A 127 -22.15 -3.77 14.55
CA VAL A 127 -23.40 -4.07 15.28
C VAL A 127 -23.45 -3.43 16.68
N ASP A 128 -22.66 -2.38 16.94
CA ASP A 128 -22.74 -1.63 18.21
C ASP A 128 -22.82 -0.11 17.97
N ASP A 129 -23.78 0.30 17.13
CA ASP A 129 -24.22 1.70 17.03
C ASP A 129 -25.68 1.71 16.56
N ARG A 130 -26.62 1.46 17.49
CA ARG A 130 -28.00 1.98 17.52
C ARG A 130 -28.80 1.51 18.73
#